data_AF-A0A846C6X8-F1
#
_entry.id   AF-A0A846C6X8-F1
#
_cell.length_a   1.000
_cell.length_b   1.000
_cell.length_c   1.000
_cell.angle_alpha   90.00
_cell.angle_beta   90.00
_cell.angle_gamma   90.00
#
_symmetry.space_group_name_H-M   'P 1'
#
loop_
_entity.id
_entity.type
_entity.pdbx_description
1 polymer ?
#
loop_
_entity_poly.entity_id
_entity_poly.type
_entity_poly.pdbx_seq_one_letter_code
_entity_poly.pdbx_strand_id
1 'polypeptide(L)' 'MVNPLWYKLLSLTSWLTIFVVFPFEQHRVLAQITPDTTLGAESSRVTPNVEVRGGLADLIEGGAERGANLF' A
#
# COMPACT_ATOMS: atom_id res chain seq x y z
N MET A 1 7.33 58.29 2.81
CA MET A 1 6.29 57.48 2.12
C MET A 1 7.01 56.33 1.43
N VAL A 2 6.75 55.08 1.81
CA VAL A 2 7.37 53.92 1.17
C VAL A 2 6.72 53.70 -0.20
N ASN A 3 7.53 53.55 -1.25
CA ASN A 3 7.02 53.39 -2.61
C ASN A 3 6.25 52.06 -2.74
N PRO A 4 4.98 52.07 -3.19
CA PRO A 4 4.13 50.88 -3.28
C PRO A 4 4.69 49.80 -4.22
N LEU A 5 5.62 50.17 -5.12
CA LEU A 5 6.30 49.24 -6.02
C LEU A 5 7.12 48.17 -5.27
N TRP A 6 7.72 48.51 -4.12
CA TRP A 6 8.57 47.60 -3.35
C TRP A 6 7.78 46.45 -2.71
N TYR A 7 6.57 46.70 -2.23
CA TYR A 7 5.69 45.64 -1.70
C TYR A 7 5.21 44.70 -2.81
N LYS A 8 4.98 45.22 -4.02
CA LYS A 8 4.63 44.39 -5.19
C LYS A 8 5.79 43.51 -5.65
N LEU A 9 7.02 44.02 -5.62
CA LEU A 9 8.21 43.23 -5.93
C LEU A 9 8.44 42.14 -4.88
N LEU A 10 8.30 42.46 -3.59
CA LEU A 10 8.42 41.48 -2.50
C LEU A 10 7.32 40.39 -2.58
N SER A 11 6.09 40.75 -2.94
CA SER A 11 5.02 39.76 -3.11
C SER A 11 5.25 38.88 -4.33
N LEU A 12 5.80 39.44 -5.42
CA LEU A 12 6.09 38.71 -6.65
C LEU A 12 7.23 37.71 -6.45
N THR A 13 8.28 38.08 -5.73
CA THR A 13 9.39 37.17 -5.42
C THR A 13 8.97 36.05 -4.47
N SER A 14 8.12 36.35 -3.49
CA SER A 14 7.53 35.35 -2.59
C SER A 14 6.63 34.34 -3.31
N TRP A 15 5.85 34.80 -4.29
CA TRP A 15 5.04 33.91 -5.14
C TRP A 15 5.92 32.98 -5.98
N LEU A 16 7.00 33.51 -6.55
CA LEU A 16 7.92 32.76 -7.40
C LEU A 16 8.65 31.65 -6.62
N THR A 17 9.03 31.90 -5.36
CA THR A 17 9.72 30.90 -4.52
C THR A 17 8.81 29.76 -4.09
N ILE A 18 7.52 30.04 -3.80
CA ILE A 18 6.54 29.01 -3.45
C ILE A 18 6.29 28.05 -4.62
N PHE A 19 6.29 28.56 -5.86
CA PHE A 19 6.10 27.75 -7.07
C PHE A 19 7.30 26.86 -7.42
N VAL A 20 8.53 27.28 -7.08
CA VAL A 20 9.76 26.54 -7.40
C VAL A 20 10.09 25.47 -6.35
N VAL A 21 9.69 25.65 -5.09
CA VAL A 21 10.05 24.76 -3.98
C VAL A 21 9.06 23.59 -3.80
N PHE A 22 7.88 23.61 -4.43
CA PHE A 22 6.83 22.60 -4.20
C PHE A 22 6.35 21.82 -5.43
N PRO A 23 7.19 21.03 -6.11
CA PRO A 23 6.69 19.80 -6.70
C PRO A 23 6.67 18.73 -5.59
N PHE A 24 5.54 18.61 -4.90
CA PHE A 24 5.32 17.48 -4.01
C PHE A 24 5.07 16.23 -4.87
N GLU A 25 6.15 15.60 -5.32
CA GLU A 25 6.04 14.34 -6.04
C GLU A 25 5.70 13.21 -5.07
N GLN A 26 4.40 12.93 -4.96
CA GLN A 26 3.91 11.70 -4.36
C GLN A 26 4.15 10.54 -5.32
N HIS A 27 5.39 10.06 -5.38
CA HIS A 27 5.71 8.77 -6.00
C HIS A 27 5.12 7.64 -5.14
N ARG A 28 3.82 7.40 -5.30
CA ARG A 28 3.18 6.22 -4.75
C ARG A 28 3.55 5.05 -5.66
N VAL A 29 4.49 4.23 -5.20
CA VAL A 29 4.69 2.91 -5.80
C VAL A 29 3.42 2.10 -5.50
N LEU A 30 2.73 1.65 -6.55
CA LEU A 30 1.74 0.58 -6.40
C LEU A 30 2.55 -0.66 -6.02
N ALA A 31 2.40 -1.12 -4.77
CA ALA A 31 2.93 -2.41 -4.39
C ALA A 31 2.28 -3.46 -5.31
N GLN A 32 3.06 -4.02 -6.22
CA GLN A 32 2.58 -5.07 -7.11
C GLN A 32 2.55 -6.38 -6.31
N ILE A 33 1.46 -6.59 -5.58
CA ILE A 33 1.15 -7.90 -5.01
C ILE A 33 0.55 -8.71 -6.16
N THR A 34 1.40 -9.29 -7.00
CA THR A 34 0.94 -10.33 -7.92
C THR A 34 0.59 -11.54 -7.07
N PRO A 35 -0.68 -12.01 -7.08
CA PRO A 35 -1.04 -13.21 -6.32
C PRO A 35 -0.18 -14.39 -6.78
N ASP A 36 0.48 -15.04 -5.83
CA ASP A 36 1.20 -16.28 -6.10
C ASP A 36 0.19 -17.42 -6.28
N THR A 37 0.25 -18.08 -7.44
CA THR A 37 -0.61 -19.20 -7.81
C THR A 37 0.19 -20.47 -8.10
N THR A 38 1.47 -20.50 -7.73
CA THR A 38 2.40 -21.61 -8.02
C THR A 38 1.97 -22.95 -7.43
N LEU A 39 1.20 -22.94 -6.34
CA LEU A 39 0.65 -24.15 -5.72
C LEU A 39 -0.52 -24.77 -6.50
N GLY A 40 -1.16 -24.04 -7.41
CA GLY A 40 -2.26 -24.57 -8.22
C GLY A 40 -3.34 -25.29 -7.39
N ALA A 41 -3.47 -26.61 -7.61
CA ALA A 41 -4.43 -27.46 -6.88
C ALA A 41 -4.12 -27.62 -5.38
N GLU A 42 -2.89 -27.33 -4.95
CA GLU A 42 -2.44 -27.36 -3.56
C GLU A 42 -2.64 -26.01 -2.86
N SER A 43 -3.30 -25.02 -3.49
CA SER A 43 -3.57 -23.73 -2.84
C SER A 43 -4.38 -23.90 -1.55
N SER A 44 -4.03 -23.17 -0.49
CA SER A 44 -4.84 -23.14 0.72
C SER A 44 -6.20 -22.48 0.46
N ARG A 45 -7.26 -23.05 1.02
CA ARG A 45 -8.64 -22.56 0.95
C ARG A 45 -9.17 -22.31 2.36
N VAL A 46 -9.88 -21.20 2.51
CA VAL A 46 -10.58 -20.85 3.77
C VAL A 46 -12.08 -21.02 3.56
N THR A 47 -12.72 -21.80 4.43
CA THR A 47 -14.17 -22.00 4.49
C THR A 47 -14.66 -21.45 5.84
N PRO A 48 -15.30 -20.26 5.84
CA PRO A 48 -15.74 -19.62 7.08
C PRO A 48 -16.91 -20.32 7.77
N ASN A 49 -17.04 -20.10 9.09
CA ASN A 49 -18.19 -20.54 9.89
C ASN A 49 -18.51 -22.04 9.80
N VAL A 50 -17.49 -22.89 9.82
CA VAL A 50 -17.63 -24.34 9.88
C VAL A 50 -17.59 -24.80 11.32
N GLU A 51 -18.38 -25.82 11.67
CA GLU A 51 -18.28 -26.45 12.99
C GLU A 51 -16.99 -27.27 13.09
N VAL A 52 -16.07 -26.84 13.95
CA VAL A 52 -14.79 -27.48 14.23
C VAL A 52 -14.68 -27.70 15.74
N ARG A 53 -14.55 -28.97 16.15
CA ARG A 53 -14.40 -29.35 17.57
C ARG A 53 -15.52 -28.79 18.47
N GLY A 54 -16.75 -28.71 17.97
CA GLY A 54 -17.93 -28.26 18.72
C GLY A 54 -18.12 -26.74 18.80
N GLY A 55 -17.40 -25.96 17.99
CA GLY A 55 -17.59 -24.51 17.86
C GLY A 55 -17.47 -24.04 16.42
N LEU A 56 -18.04 -22.88 16.10
CA LEU A 56 -17.86 -22.26 14.78
C LEU A 56 -16.46 -21.68 14.67
N ALA A 57 -15.76 -21.99 13.58
CA ALA A 57 -14.45 -21.48 13.24
C ALA A 57 -14.28 -21.38 11.73
N ASP A 58 -13.23 -20.68 11.30
CA ASP A 58 -12.80 -20.71 9.90
C ASP A 58 -11.95 -21.97 9.67
N LEU A 59 -12.41 -22.83 8.76
CA LEU A 59 -11.69 -24.04 8.38
C LEU A 59 -10.70 -23.70 7.27
N ILE A 60 -9.41 -23.97 7.50
CA ILE A 60 -8.35 -23.80 6.51
C ILE A 60 -7.88 -25.17 6.05
N GLU A 61 -7.94 -25.42 4.74
CA GLU A 61 -7.58 -26.69 4.11
C GLU A 61 -6.64 -26.47 2.91
N GLY A 62 -5.95 -27.52 2.45
CA GLY A 62 -4.95 -27.43 1.39
C GLY A 62 -3.62 -26.84 1.86
N GLY A 63 -2.83 -26.28 0.93
CA GLY A 63 -1.44 -25.91 1.15
C GLY A 63 -0.46 -26.98 0.64
N ALA A 64 0.81 -26.64 0.56
CA ALA A 64 1.87 -27.61 0.27
C ALA A 64 2.19 -28.43 1.53
N GLU A 65 1.89 -29.72 1.50
CA GLU A 65 2.27 -30.65 2.58
C GLU A 65 3.66 -31.21 2.30
N ARG A 66 4.72 -30.54 2.79
CA ARG A 66 6.10 -31.02 2.67
C ARG A 66 6.49 -31.94 3.83
N GLY A 67 5.86 -33.12 3.93
CA GLY A 67 6.32 -34.24 4.77
C GLY A 67 7.06 -33.86 6.08
N ALA A 68 8.24 -34.43 6.31
CA ALA A 68 9.04 -34.17 7.52
C ALA A 68 10.00 -32.97 7.43
N ASN A 69 10.12 -32.31 6.28
CA ASN A 69 11.13 -31.28 6.05
C ASN A 69 10.48 -29.96 5.65
N LEU A 70 10.58 -29.00 6.56
CA LEU A 70 10.21 -27.61 6.30
C LEU A 70 11.36 -26.79 5.67
N PHE A 71 12.49 -27.44 5.33
CA PHE A 71 13.58 -27.00 4.45
C PHE A 71 14.27 -28.22 3.83
#